data_AF-A0A348NYZ7-F1
#
_entry.id   AF-A0A348NYZ7-F1
#
_cell.length_a   1.000
_cell.length_b   1.000
_cell.length_c   1.000
_cell.angle_alpha   90.00
_cell.angle_beta   90.00
_cell.angle_gamma   90.00
#
_symmetry.space_group_name_H-M   'P 1'
#
loop_
_entity.id
_entity.type
_entity.pdbx_description
1 polymer ?
#
loop_
_entity_poly.entity_id
_entity_poly.type
_entity_poly.pdbx_seq_one_letter_code
_entity_poly.pdbx_strand_id
1 'polypeptide(L)' 'MINSINKPEISVIEHDKAREAAKKCLSFMPDDEDETIDDSVSCINCAFRRWTRDTFTCMNSN' A
#
# COMPACT_ATOMS: atom_id res chain seq x y z
N MET A 1 18.56 -15.51 2.12
CA MET A 1 18.10 -14.39 2.96
C MET A 1 17.69 -13.31 1.98
N ILE A 2 16.40 -13.24 1.65
CA ILE A 2 15.90 -12.30 0.64
C ILE A 2 16.06 -10.90 1.20
N ASN A 3 16.83 -10.08 0.49
CA ASN A 3 17.18 -8.71 0.84
C ASN A 3 15.92 -7.92 1.19
N SER A 4 15.92 -7.32 2.39
CA SER A 4 14.98 -6.28 2.79
C SER A 4 14.90 -5.23 1.69
N ILE A 5 13.83 -5.30 0.89
CA ILE A 5 13.47 -4.24 -0.04
C ILE A 5 13.19 -3.04 0.85
N ASN A 6 14.03 -2.01 0.74
CA ASN A 6 13.84 -0.73 1.43
C ASN A 6 12.40 -0.28 1.17
N LYS A 7 11.52 -0.38 2.18
CA LYS A 7 10.17 0.19 2.14
C LYS A 7 10.39 1.70 1.95
N PRO A 8 10.01 2.31 0.83
CA PRO A 8 10.26 3.72 0.61
C PRO A 8 9.66 4.52 1.77
N GLU A 9 10.34 5.56 2.23
CA GLU A 9 9.75 6.53 3.15
C GLU A 9 8.59 7.21 2.43
N ILE A 10 7.39 6.63 2.55
CA ILE A 10 6.19 7.20 1.97
C ILE A 10 5.94 8.55 2.64
N SER A 11 5.90 9.60 1.82
CA SER A 11 5.59 10.94 2.32
C SER A 11 4.16 10.99 2.89
N VAL A 12 3.95 11.80 3.94
CA VAL A 12 2.62 11.95 4.59
C VAL A 12 1.52 12.30 3.58
N ILE A 13 1.86 13.08 2.54
CA ILE A 13 0.94 13.51 1.48
C ILE A 13 0.50 12.33 0.58
N GLU A 14 1.39 11.35 0.33
CA GLU A 14 1.03 10.14 -0.42
C GLU A 14 0.16 9.19 0.41
N HIS A 15 0.34 9.20 1.72
CA HIS A 15 -0.46 8.40 2.65
C HIS A 15 -1.94 8.80 2.63
N ASP A 16 -2.23 10.09 2.74
CA ASP A 16 -3.62 10.58 2.73
C ASP A 16 -4.33 10.30 1.40
N LYS A 17 -3.65 10.49 0.27
CA LYS A 17 -4.18 10.13 -1.06
C LYS A 17 -4.46 8.63 -1.17
N ALA A 18 -3.57 7.79 -0.63
CA ALA A 18 -3.77 6.34 -0.61
C ALA A 18 -4.95 5.93 0.28
N ARG A 19 -5.19 6.63 1.40
CA ARG A 19 -6.38 6.43 2.25
C ARG A 19 -7.66 6.81 1.53
N GLU A 20 -7.70 7.96 0.88
CA GLU A 20 -8.89 8.42 0.13
C GLU A 20 -9.24 7.49 -1.03
N ALA A 21 -8.23 7.00 -1.76
CA ALA A 21 -8.41 6.07 -2.85
C ALA A 21 -8.93 4.70 -2.35
N ALA A 22 -8.33 4.16 -1.28
CA ALA A 22 -8.76 2.87 -0.72
C ALA A 22 -10.19 2.88 -0.21
N LYS A 23 -10.64 3.98 0.44
CA LYS A 23 -12.02 4.12 0.90
C LYS A 23 -13.06 4.04 -0.22
N LYS A 24 -12.67 4.35 -1.46
CA LYS A 24 -13.54 4.28 -2.65
C LYS A 24 -13.28 3.03 -3.49
N CYS A 25 -12.30 2.21 -3.13
CA CYS A 25 -11.90 1.04 -3.90
C CYS A 25 -12.79 -0.16 -3.54
N LEU A 26 -13.60 -0.61 -4.49
CA LEU A 26 -14.47 -1.79 -4.33
C LEU A 26 -13.70 -3.11 -4.22
N SER A 27 -12.42 -3.09 -4.57
CA SER A 27 -11.56 -4.27 -4.57
C SER A 27 -10.41 -4.17 -3.57
N PHE A 28 -10.53 -3.26 -2.59
CA PHE A 28 -9.58 -3.21 -1.48
C PHE A 28 -9.60 -4.53 -0.72
N MET A 29 -8.41 -5.06 -0.45
CA MET A 29 -8.21 -6.24 0.37
C MET A 29 -7.08 -5.93 1.34
N PRO A 30 -7.30 -5.99 2.66
CA PRO A 30 -6.25 -5.75 3.63
C PRO A 30 -5.09 -6.71 3.40
N ASP A 31 -3.87 -6.20 3.51
CA ASP A 31 -2.64 -7.01 3.52
C ASP A 31 -2.53 -7.83 4.81
N ASP A 32 -1.55 -8.72 4.89
CA ASP A 32 -1.24 -9.43 6.14
C ASP A 32 -0.89 -8.43 7.25
N GLU A 33 -1.36 -8.68 8.49
CA GLU A 33 -1.16 -7.78 9.63
C GLU A 33 0.33 -7.46 9.84
N ASP A 34 1.22 -8.44 9.61
CA ASP A 34 2.68 -8.27 9.73
C ASP A 34 3.30 -7.43 8.60
N GLU A 35 2.59 -7.21 7.50
CA GLU A 35 3.07 -6.43 6.33
C GLU A 35 2.49 -5.00 6.26
N THR A 36 1.42 -4.74 7.02
CA THR A 36 0.81 -3.40 7.12
C THR A 36 1.79 -2.37 7.73
N ILE A 37 1.64 -1.09 7.37
CA ILE A 37 2.41 0.02 7.98
C ILE A 37 1.69 0.57 9.20
N ASP A 38 0.36 0.57 9.14
CA ASP A 38 -0.54 1.07 10.18
C ASP A 38 -1.91 0.37 10.08
N ASP A 39 -2.78 0.64 11.04
CA ASP A 39 -4.13 0.06 11.09
C ASP A 39 -5.14 0.76 10.14
N SER A 40 -4.68 1.65 9.27
CA SER A 40 -5.57 2.45 8.43
C SER A 40 -5.92 1.76 7.11
N VAL A 41 -7.17 1.95 6.66
CA VAL A 41 -7.59 1.54 5.31
C VAL A 41 -6.92 2.47 4.29
N SER A 42 -5.86 1.99 3.66
CA SER A 42 -5.06 2.72 2.67
C SER A 42 -4.56 1.78 1.57
N CYS A 43 -4.32 2.28 0.36
CA CYS A 43 -3.76 1.46 -0.72
C CYS A 43 -2.36 0.91 -0.39
N ILE A 44 -1.72 1.49 0.63
CA ILE A 44 -0.43 1.05 1.16
C ILE A 44 -0.57 -0.28 1.94
N ASN A 45 -1.71 -0.49 2.59
CA ASN A 45 -2.02 -1.72 3.34
C ASN A 45 -2.96 -2.63 2.55
N CYS A 46 -2.88 -2.58 1.22
CA CYS A 46 -3.69 -3.43 0.34
C CYS A 46 -2.85 -4.60 -0.17
N ALA A 47 -3.35 -5.83 -0.10
CA ALA A 47 -2.69 -7.03 -0.61
C ALA A 47 -2.41 -7.01 -2.13
N PHE A 48 -3.11 -6.15 -2.88
CA PHE A 48 -2.86 -5.95 -4.31
C PHE A 48 -1.74 -4.96 -4.60
N ARG A 49 -1.10 -4.40 -3.57
CA ARG A 49 0.00 -3.47 -3.69
C ARG A 49 1.28 -4.19 -4.11
N ARG A 50 2.04 -3.60 -5.03
CA ARG A 50 3.42 -4.02 -5.34
C ARG A 50 4.36 -2.85 -5.19
N TRP A 51 5.37 -2.99 -4.32
CA TRP A 51 6.43 -2.00 -4.17
C TRP A 51 7.25 -1.91 -5.46
N THR A 52 7.47 -0.69 -5.93
CA THR A 52 8.50 -0.34 -6.92
C THR A 52 9.69 0.28 -6.19
N ARG A 53 10.70 0.74 -6.93
CA ARG A 53 11.87 1.39 -6.33
C ARG A 53 11.50 2.66 -5.53
N ASP A 54 10.51 3.40 -6.02
CA ASP A 54 10.21 4.76 -5.53
C ASP A 54 8.82 4.84 -4.85
N THR A 55 7.90 3.91 -5.15
CA THR A 55 6.50 3.96 -4.68
C THR A 55 5.87 2.56 -4.73
N PHE A 56 4.56 2.47 -4.97
CA PHE A 56 3.85 1.23 -5.26
C PHE A 56 2.88 1.34 -6.42
N THR A 57 2.48 0.19 -6.96
CA THR A 57 1.38 0.08 -7.95
C THR A 57 0.30 -0.88 -7.46
N CYS A 58 -0.94 -0.67 -7.89
CA CYS A 58 -2.04 -1.59 -7.67
C CYS A 58 -2.07 -2.65 -8.79
N MET A 59 -2.22 -3.92 -8.44
CA MET A 59 -2.32 -5.03 -9.41
C MET A 59 -3.76 -5.38 -9.80
N ASN A 60 -4.74 -4.69 -9.22
CA ASN A 60 -6.17 -4.95 -9.44
C ASN A 60 -6.89 -3.73 -10.05
N SER A 61 -6.14 -2.84 -10.72
CA SER A 61 -6.68 -1.68 -11.43
C SER A 61 -7.00 -2.05 -12.89
N ASN A 62 -8.07 -2.83 -13.10
CA ASN A 62 -8.57 -3.18 -14.42
C ASN A 62 -10.01 -2.71 -14.58
#